data_AF-A0A0N8KC63-F1
#
_entry.id   AF-A0A0N8KC63-F1
#
_cell.length_a   1.000
_cell.length_b   1.000
_cell.length_c   1.000
_cell.angle_alpha   90.00
_cell.angle_beta   90.00
_cell.angle_gamma   90.00
#
_symmetry.space_group_name_H-M   'P 1'
#
loop_
_entity.id
_entity.type
_entity.pdbx_description
1 polymer ?
#
loop_
_entity_poly.entity_id
_entity_poly.type
_entity_poly.pdbx_seq_one_letter_code
_entity_poly.pdbx_strand_id
1 'polypeptide(L)'
;MEVFNTTQKHLRRAIDLVGGQSALARAINSKQQNVWFWLNKSGRVPAEFVLPIEQATQGQVTRSQLRPDIYPECPSELKASNQ
;
A
#
# COMPACT_ATOMS: atom_id res chain seq x y z
N MET A 1 -5.80 -16.66 14.61
CA MET A 1 -6.27 -15.26 14.54
C MET A 1 -6.27 -14.85 13.08
N GLU A 2 -7.44 -14.72 12.47
CA GLU A 2 -7.55 -14.21 11.10
C GLU A 2 -7.05 -12.76 11.06
N VAL A 3 -6.03 -12.52 10.23
CA VAL A 3 -5.44 -11.19 10.00
C VAL A 3 -6.40 -10.39 9.10
N PHE A 4 -7.57 -10.03 9.62
CA PHE A 4 -8.55 -9.28 8.84
C PHE A 4 -8.15 -7.80 8.71
N ASN A 5 -7.97 -7.39 7.45
CA ASN A 5 -8.10 -6.04 6.92
C ASN A 5 -7.02 -4.98 7.20
N THR A 6 -5.88 -5.31 7.78
CA THR A 6 -4.78 -4.33 7.90
C THR A 6 -4.31 -3.85 6.53
N THR A 7 -4.00 -4.74 5.59
CA THR A 7 -3.61 -4.34 4.21
C THR A 7 -4.69 -3.52 3.52
N GLN A 8 -5.96 -3.90 3.65
CA GLN A 8 -7.07 -3.15 3.06
C GLN A 8 -7.18 -1.73 3.63
N LYS A 9 -6.95 -1.54 4.93
CA LYS A 9 -6.92 -0.22 5.56
C LYS A 9 -5.82 0.66 4.97
N HIS A 10 -4.63 0.09 4.75
CA HIS A 10 -3.52 0.83 4.13
C HIS A 10 -3.79 1.15 2.66
N LEU A 11 -4.38 0.21 1.91
CA LEU A 11 -4.82 0.48 0.54
C LEU A 11 -5.91 1.57 0.49
N ARG A 12 -6.88 1.54 1.41
CA ARG A 12 -7.92 2.59 1.53
C ARG A 12 -7.29 3.95 1.82
N ARG A 13 -6.33 3.99 2.75
CA ARG A 13 -5.57 5.21 3.03
C ARG A 13 -4.82 5.71 1.80
N ALA A 14 -4.18 4.83 1.04
CA ALA A 14 -3.51 5.20 -0.21
C ALA A 14 -4.49 5.80 -1.24
N ILE A 15 -5.67 5.20 -1.36
CA ILE A 15 -6.77 5.70 -2.21
C ILE A 15 -7.16 7.13 -1.78
N ASP A 16 -7.39 7.35 -0.49
CA ASP A 16 -7.84 8.65 0.02
C ASP A 16 -6.78 9.73 -0.16
N LEU A 17 -5.50 9.40 0.07
CA LEU A 17 -4.36 10.31 -0.13
C LEU A 17 -4.20 10.77 -1.58
N VAL A 18 -4.42 9.87 -2.55
CA VAL A 18 -4.28 10.17 -3.98
C VAL A 18 -5.56 10.80 -4.57
N GLY A 19 -6.66 10.85 -3.81
CA GLY A 19 -7.93 11.48 -4.22
C GLY A 19 -8.93 10.52 -4.88
N GLY A 20 -8.86 9.22 -4.58
CA GLY A 20 -9.84 8.22 -4.96
C GLY A 20 -9.30 7.09 -5.84
N GLN A 21 -10.14 6.06 -6.06
CA GLN A 21 -9.71 4.82 -6.72
C GLN A 21 -9.28 5.05 -8.17
N SER A 22 -9.99 5.92 -8.89
CA SER A 22 -9.64 6.28 -10.28
C SER A 22 -8.34 7.09 -10.35
N ALA A 23 -8.09 7.98 -9.38
CA ALA A 23 -6.87 8.76 -9.33
C ALA A 23 -5.66 7.85 -9.04
N LEU A 24 -5.78 6.96 -8.05
CA LEU A 24 -4.76 5.96 -7.74
C LEU A 24 -4.49 5.05 -8.95
N ALA A 25 -5.54 4.53 -9.59
CA ALA A 25 -5.41 3.68 -10.76
C ALA A 25 -4.63 4.37 -11.90
N ARG A 26 -4.92 5.64 -12.19
CA ARG A 26 -4.17 6.42 -13.19
C ARG A 26 -2.72 6.61 -12.79
N ALA A 27 -2.45 6.92 -11.52
CA ALA A 27 -1.10 7.14 -11.01
C ALA A 27 -0.21 5.89 -11.13
N ILE A 28 -0.79 4.69 -10.99
CA ILE A 28 -0.07 3.42 -11.06
C ILE A 28 -0.23 2.69 -12.40
N ASN A 29 -0.76 3.36 -13.42
CA ASN A 29 -1.05 2.78 -14.74
C ASN A 29 -1.87 1.48 -14.68
N SER A 30 -2.95 1.49 -13.91
CA SER A 30 -3.88 0.37 -13.75
C SER A 30 -5.33 0.82 -14.01
N LYS A 31 -6.28 -0.11 -13.87
CA LYS A 31 -7.72 0.16 -14.00
C LYS A 31 -8.35 0.34 -12.62
N GLN A 32 -9.31 1.25 -12.48
CA GLN A 32 -10.05 1.45 -11.23
C GLN A 32 -10.73 0.15 -10.74
N GLN A 33 -11.20 -0.69 -11.66
CA GLN A 33 -11.76 -2.00 -11.35
C GLN A 33 -10.78 -2.91 -10.61
N ASN A 34 -9.48 -2.84 -10.94
CA ASN A 34 -8.45 -3.62 -10.24
C ASN A 34 -8.32 -3.15 -8.79
N VAL A 35 -8.28 -1.83 -8.58
CA VAL A 35 -8.22 -1.22 -7.23
C VAL A 35 -9.44 -1.63 -6.41
N TRP A 36 -10.63 -1.60 -6.99
CA TRP A 36 -11.86 -2.08 -6.34
C TRP A 36 -11.78 -3.57 -5.99
N PHE A 37 -11.26 -4.40 -6.89
CA PHE A 37 -11.12 -5.84 -6.68
C PHE A 37 -10.16 -6.15 -5.53
N TRP A 38 -9.01 -5.47 -5.45
CA TRP A 38 -8.06 -5.62 -4.35
C TRP A 38 -8.67 -5.23 -3.01
N LEU A 39 -9.52 -4.19 -3.01
CA LEU A 39 -10.16 -3.67 -1.81
C LEU A 39 -11.33 -4.53 -1.31
N ASN A 40 -12.14 -5.10 -2.22
CA ASN A 40 -13.42 -5.72 -1.85
C ASN A 40 -13.46 -7.25 -2.05
N LYS A 41 -12.54 -7.82 -2.83
CA LYS A 41 -12.56 -9.25 -3.18
C LYS A 41 -11.28 -9.96 -2.80
N SER A 42 -10.13 -9.51 -3.31
CA SER A 42 -8.85 -10.18 -3.04
C SER A 42 -8.28 -9.85 -1.66
N GLY A 43 -8.48 -8.63 -1.18
CA GLY A 43 -7.89 -8.15 0.07
C GLY A 43 -6.36 -7.96 0.01
N ARG A 44 -5.74 -8.12 -1.16
CA ARG A 44 -4.29 -8.03 -1.36
C ARG A 44 -3.97 -7.25 -2.64
N VAL A 45 -2.86 -6.52 -2.58
CA VAL A 45 -2.30 -5.80 -3.73
C VAL A 45 -1.24 -6.69 -4.42
N PRO A 46 -1.28 -6.85 -5.75
CA PRO A 46 -0.22 -7.55 -6.48
C PRO A 46 1.13 -6.87 -6.31
N ALA A 47 2.22 -7.64 -6.26
CA ALA A 47 3.55 -7.12 -5.93
C ALA A 47 4.02 -6.01 -6.89
N GLU A 48 3.67 -6.12 -8.17
CA GLU A 48 3.99 -5.14 -9.22
C GLU A 48 3.41 -3.74 -8.97
N PHE A 49 2.30 -3.63 -8.22
CA PHE A 49 1.68 -2.34 -7.91
C PHE A 49 2.12 -1.74 -6.57
N VAL A 50 2.88 -2.49 -5.75
CA VAL A 50 3.26 -2.03 -4.41
C VAL A 50 4.16 -0.79 -4.47
N LEU A 51 5.23 -0.84 -5.26
CA LEU A 51 6.17 0.28 -5.40
C LEU A 51 5.52 1.50 -6.08
N PRO A 52 4.72 1.34 -7.17
CA PRO A 52 3.95 2.45 -7.72
C PRO A 52 3.00 3.12 -6.71
N ILE A 53 2.33 2.36 -5.84
CA ILE A 53 1.45 2.93 -4.81
C ILE A 53 2.25 3.69 -3.75
N GLU A 54 3.39 3.17 -3.31
CA GLU A 54 4.28 3.88 -2.37
C GLU A 54 4.74 5.22 -2.96
N GLN A 55 5.14 5.23 -4.24
CA GLN A 55 5.52 6.47 -4.94
C GLN A 55 4.34 7.43 -5.10
N ALA A 56 3.16 6.94 -5.51
CA ALA A 56 1.96 7.76 -5.68
C ALA A 56 1.49 8.39 -4.36
N THR A 57 1.74 7.73 -3.23
CA THR A 57 1.42 8.25 -1.88
C THR A 57 2.57 9.03 -1.24
N GLN A 58 3.66 9.27 -1.98
CA GLN A 58 4.86 9.98 -1.49
C GLN A 58 5.44 9.34 -0.21
N GLY A 59 5.40 8.01 -0.12
CA GLY A 59 5.91 7.26 1.02
C GLY A 59 5.01 7.26 2.27
N GLN A 60 3.82 7.87 2.22
CA GLN A 60 2.87 7.84 3.34
C GLN A 60 2.25 6.46 3.56
N VAL A 61 2.18 5.64 2.52
CA VAL A 61 1.85 4.22 2.60
C VAL A 61 3.03 3.43 2.07
N THR A 62 3.65 2.63 2.93
CA THR A 62 4.88 1.90 2.59
C THR A 62 4.59 0.54 1.98
N ARG A 63 5.54 0.01 1.19
CA ARG A 63 5.47 -1.37 0.69
C ARG A 63 5.25 -2.42 1.77
N SER A 64 5.84 -2.24 2.95
CA SER A 64 5.70 -3.14 4.10
C SER A 64 4.29 -3.12 4.69
N GLN A 65 3.61 -1.98 4.64
CA GLN A 65 2.21 -1.88 5.05
C GLN A 65 1.24 -2.56 4.07
N LEU A 66 1.56 -2.54 2.78
CA LEU A 66 0.74 -3.18 1.75
C LEU A 66 1.00 -4.69 1.65
N ARG A 67 2.27 -5.10 1.70
CA ARG A 67 2.72 -6.48 1.52
C ARG A 67 3.84 -6.84 2.52
N PRO A 68 3.52 -7.01 3.81
CA PRO A 68 4.50 -7.38 4.83
C PRO A 68 5.10 -8.78 4.59
N ASP A 69 4.44 -9.61 3.79
CA ASP A 69 4.90 -10.94 3.38
C ASP A 69 6.12 -10.91 2.46
N ILE A 70 6.25 -9.89 1.61
CA ILE A 70 7.40 -9.69 0.71
C ILE A 70 8.34 -8.61 1.24
N TYR A 71 7.80 -7.62 1.96
CA TYR A 71 8.55 -6.52 2.53
C TYR A 71 8.40 -6.51 4.06
N PRO A 72 9.00 -7.48 4.78
CA PRO A 72 9.03 -7.38 6.24
C PRO A 72 9.70 -6.07 6.64
N GLU A 73 9.13 -5.35 7.60
CA GLU A 73 9.85 -4.24 8.23
C GLU A 73 11.05 -4.86 8.95
N CYS A 74 12.23 -4.75 8.36
CA CYS A 74 13.46 -4.99 9.10
C CYS A 74 13.56 -3.88 10.14
N PRO A 75 13.59 -4.19 11.45
CA PRO A 75 13.91 -3.20 12.46
C PRO A 75 15.41 -2.91 12.35
N SER A 76 15.84 -2.20 11.31
CA SER A 76 17.19 -1.66 11.29
C SER A 76 17.22 -0.49 12.27
N GLU A 77 17.74 -0.77 13.46
CA GLU A 77 18.16 0.19 14.48
C GLU A 77 19.09 1.24 13.86
N LEU A 78 18.50 2.28 13.29
CA LEU A 78 19.19 3.51 12.93
C LEU A 78 18.33 4.68 13.43
N LYS A 79 18.08 4.69 14.74
CA LYS A 79 18.15 5.94 15.49
C LYS A 79 19.64 6.27 15.59
N ALA A 80 20.20 6.80 14.51
CA ALA A 80 21.50 7.44 14.60
C ALA A 80 21.38 8.56 15.63
N SER A 81 22.15 8.39 16.70
CA SER A 81 22.57 9.34 17.71
C SER A 81 22.18 10.79 17.46
N ASN A 82 21.44 11.38 18.40
CA ASN A 82 21.74 12.74 18.81
C ASN A 82 21.90 12.71 20.33
N GLN A 83 23.17 12.57 20.70
CA GLN A 83 23.71 12.98 21.99
C GLN A 83 23.78 14.51 22.04
#